data_AF-A0A5A7QIW6-F1
#
_entry.id   AF-A0A5A7QIW6-F1
#
_cell.length_a   1.000
_cell.length_b   1.000
_cell.length_c   1.000
_cell.angle_alpha   90.00
_cell.angle_beta   90.00
_cell.angle_gamma   90.00
#
_symmetry.space_group_name_H-M   'P 1'
#
loop_
_entity.id
_entity.type
_entity.pdbx_description
1 polymer ?
#
loop_
_entity_poly.entity_id
_entity_poly.type
_entity_poly.pdbx_seq_one_letter_code
_entity_poly.pdbx_strand_id
1 'polypeptide(L)'
;MGANVTVNCVHPGIVRTKLTRDREGLITDLVFLLASKLLKTIPQAAATTCYVGTNPRLANISGKYYSDCNEASTSKLGSSSAEAARLWAASETMVSADFSDMD
;
A
#
# COMPACT_ATOMS: atom_id res chain seq x y z
N MET A 1 4.33 23.63 11.87
CA MET A 1 3.51 23.75 10.65
C MET A 1 2.62 22.53 10.60
N GLY A 2 1.30 22.69 10.45
CA GLY A 2 0.39 21.58 10.18
C GLY A 2 -0.07 21.69 8.73
N ALA A 3 0.24 20.69 7.90
CA ALA A 3 -0.37 20.59 6.57
C ALA A 3 -1.81 20.11 6.75
N ASN A 4 -2.76 20.75 6.06
CA ASN A 4 -4.16 20.31 6.06
C ASN A 4 -4.33 19.12 5.09
N VAL A 5 -3.73 17.98 5.45
CA VAL A 5 -3.71 16.76 4.65
C VAL A 5 -4.04 15.54 5.51
N THR A 6 -4.70 14.56 4.93
CA THR A 6 -4.89 13.23 5.52
C THR A 6 -3.99 12.21 4.83
N VAL A 7 -3.54 11.22 5.58
CA VAL A 7 -2.66 10.15 5.07
C VAL A 7 -3.19 8.82 5.56
N ASN A 8 -3.52 7.93 4.63
CA ASN A 8 -4.03 6.60 4.92
C ASN A 8 -3.37 5.55 4.01
N CYS A 9 -3.35 4.31 4.46
CA CYS A 9 -2.83 3.17 3.71
C CYS A 9 -3.97 2.30 3.17
N VAL A 10 -3.76 1.68 2.00
CA VAL A 10 -4.77 0.83 1.36
C VAL A 10 -4.18 -0.50 0.92
N HIS A 11 -4.99 -1.56 1.02
CA HIS A 11 -4.72 -2.85 0.42
C HIS A 11 -5.69 -3.09 -0.73
N PRO A 12 -5.20 -3.22 -1.98
CA PRO A 12 -6.07 -3.43 -3.14
C PRO A 12 -6.67 -4.84 -3.17
N GLY A 13 -6.13 -5.79 -2.40
CA GLY A 13 -6.43 -7.21 -2.53
C GLY A 13 -5.49 -7.89 -3.52
N ILE A 14 -5.73 -9.18 -3.77
CA ILE A 14 -4.94 -9.95 -4.72
C ILE A 14 -5.50 -9.70 -6.11
N VAL A 15 -4.69 -9.15 -7.01
CA VAL A 15 -5.10 -8.85 -8.39
C VAL A 15 -3.97 -9.20 -9.34
N ARG A 16 -4.31 -9.83 -10.48
CA ARG A 16 -3.33 -10.14 -11.52
C ARG A 16 -2.98 -8.86 -12.27
N THR A 17 -1.86 -8.26 -11.90
CA THR A 17 -1.28 -7.07 -12.54
C THR A 17 0.08 -7.41 -13.12
N LYS A 18 0.73 -6.46 -13.79
CA LYS A 18 2.11 -6.62 -14.27
C LYS A 18 3.16 -6.53 -13.14
N LEU A 19 2.79 -6.51 -11.87
CA LEU A 19 3.76 -6.47 -10.76
C LEU A 19 4.69 -7.69 -10.76
N THR A 20 4.19 -8.85 -11.18
CA THR A 20 4.95 -10.10 -11.26
C THR A 20 5.41 -10.41 -12.69
N ARG A 21 5.56 -9.40 -13.57
CA ARG A 21 5.89 -9.60 -15.00
C ARG A 21 7.19 -10.39 -15.20
N ASP A 22 8.20 -10.13 -14.36
CA ASP A 22 9.51 -10.79 -14.45
C ASP A 22 9.51 -12.21 -13.85
N ARG A 23 8.37 -12.62 -13.29
CA ARG A 23 8.10 -13.98 -12.81
C ARG A 23 7.01 -14.66 -13.62
N GLU A 24 6.67 -14.15 -14.80
CA GLU A 24 5.69 -14.78 -15.69
C GLU A 24 6.15 -16.19 -16.11
N GLY A 25 5.21 -17.15 -16.09
CA GLY A 25 5.48 -18.55 -16.37
C GLY A 25 4.53 -19.49 -15.65
N LEU A 26 4.66 -20.80 -15.93
CA LEU A 26 3.77 -21.86 -15.45
C LEU A 26 3.53 -21.85 -13.94
N ILE A 27 4.55 -21.52 -13.13
CA ILE A 27 4.42 -21.47 -11.67
C ILE A 27 3.49 -20.32 -11.25
N THR A 28 3.69 -19.13 -11.80
CA THR A 28 2.87 -17.95 -11.49
C THR A 28 1.43 -18.15 -11.97
N ASP A 29 1.24 -18.74 -13.15
CA ASP A 29 -0.10 -19.07 -13.65
C ASP A 29 -0.79 -20.13 -12.78
N LEU A 30 -0.06 -21.14 -12.29
CA LEU A 30 -0.60 -22.13 -11.36
C LEU A 30 -0.98 -21.48 -10.02
N VAL A 31 -0.16 -20.59 -9.47
CA VAL A 31 -0.48 -19.84 -8.25
C VAL A 31 -1.74 -19.00 -8.45
N PHE A 32 -1.87 -18.29 -9.57
CA PHE A 32 -3.08 -17.51 -9.87
C PHE A 32 -4.31 -18.40 -10.12
N LEU A 33 -4.14 -19.58 -10.71
CA LEU A 33 -5.22 -20.55 -10.88
C LEU A 33 -5.72 -21.05 -9.52
N LEU A 34 -4.80 -21.43 -8.63
CA LEU A 34 -5.12 -21.88 -7.26
C LEU A 34 -5.75 -20.76 -6.42
N ALA A 35 -5.28 -19.53 -6.60
CA ALA A 35 -5.81 -18.34 -5.92
C ALA A 35 -7.02 -17.71 -6.63
N SER A 36 -7.56 -18.32 -7.68
CA SER A 36 -8.55 -17.70 -8.58
C SER A 36 -9.80 -17.18 -7.86
N LYS A 37 -10.27 -17.88 -6.82
CA LYS A 37 -11.41 -17.44 -5.99
C LYS A 37 -11.12 -16.22 -5.11
N LEU A 38 -9.85 -15.89 -4.90
CA LEU A 38 -9.38 -14.73 -4.14
C LEU A 38 -8.96 -13.58 -5.07
N LEU A 39 -8.94 -13.80 -6.39
CA LEU A 39 -8.55 -12.78 -7.35
C LEU A 39 -9.65 -11.77 -7.55
N LYS A 40 -9.28 -10.51 -7.35
CA LYS A 40 -10.09 -9.36 -7.71
C LYS A 40 -9.87 -8.98 -9.16
N THR A 41 -10.93 -8.43 -9.76
CA THR A 41 -10.86 -7.67 -11.01
C THR A 41 -10.17 -6.32 -10.78
N ILE A 42 -9.71 -5.67 -11.87
CA ILE A 42 -9.09 -4.34 -11.78
C ILE A 42 -10.01 -3.30 -11.11
N PRO A 43 -11.31 -3.19 -11.43
CA PRO A 43 -12.20 -2.26 -10.72
C PRO A 43 -12.34 -2.56 -9.23
N GLN A 44 -12.45 -3.84 -8.85
CA GLN A 44 -12.53 -4.23 -7.43
C GLN A 44 -11.23 -3.92 -6.67
N ALA A 45 -10.07 -4.05 -7.31
CA ALA A 45 -8.79 -3.70 -6.71
C ALA A 45 -8.62 -2.19 -6.52
N ALA A 46 -9.13 -1.39 -7.46
CA ALA A 46 -9.11 0.07 -7.38
C ALA A 46 -10.12 0.64 -6.37
N ALA A 47 -11.20 -0.11 -6.08
CA ALA A 47 -12.32 0.36 -5.26
C ALA A 47 -11.89 0.92 -3.90
N THR A 48 -11.02 0.23 -3.16
CA THR A 48 -10.54 0.70 -1.85
C THR A 48 -9.78 2.03 -1.97
N THR A 49 -8.90 2.16 -2.97
CA THR A 49 -8.15 3.40 -3.22
C THR A 49 -9.08 4.56 -3.55
N CYS A 50 -10.05 4.34 -4.45
CA CYS A 50 -11.04 5.35 -4.80
C CYS A 50 -11.91 5.73 -3.59
N TYR A 51 -12.35 4.75 -2.81
CA TYR A 51 -13.13 4.98 -1.59
C TYR A 51 -12.36 5.85 -0.59
N VAL A 52 -11.11 5.50 -0.28
CA VAL A 52 -10.29 6.25 0.68
C VAL A 52 -9.94 7.65 0.18
N GLY A 53 -9.64 7.79 -1.11
CA GLY A 53 -9.26 9.08 -1.68
C GLY A 53 -10.42 10.05 -1.94
N THR A 54 -11.67 9.58 -2.02
CA THR A 54 -12.79 10.42 -2.48
C THR A 54 -14.03 10.42 -1.59
N ASN A 55 -14.21 9.44 -0.69
CA ASN A 55 -15.44 9.36 0.08
C ASN A 55 -15.51 10.48 1.14
N PRO A 56 -16.56 11.34 1.15
CA PRO A 56 -16.66 12.46 2.09
C PRO A 56 -16.65 12.04 3.57
N ARG A 57 -17.06 10.79 3.88
CA ARG A 57 -17.01 10.27 5.26
C ARG A 57 -15.59 10.15 5.79
N LEU A 58 -14.59 10.16 4.92
CA LEU A 58 -13.17 10.02 5.27
C LEU A 58 -12.39 11.34 5.20
N ALA A 59 -13.06 12.47 4.93
CA ALA A 59 -12.41 13.76 4.70
C ALA A 59 -11.44 14.19 5.82
N ASN A 60 -11.74 13.83 7.07
CA ASN A 60 -10.92 14.17 8.25
C ASN A 60 -10.33 12.93 8.93
N ILE A 61 -10.30 11.78 8.25
CA ILE A 61 -9.77 10.53 8.79
C ILE A 61 -8.35 10.34 8.27
N SER A 62 -7.41 10.13 9.18
CA SER A 62 -5.98 9.97 8.89
C SER A 62 -5.38 8.87 9.77
N GLY A 63 -4.26 8.30 9.34
CA GLY A 63 -3.52 7.27 10.06
C GLY A 63 -4.19 5.90 10.05
N LYS A 64 -5.10 5.63 9.10
CA LYS A 64 -5.85 4.38 9.02
C LYS A 64 -5.37 3.49 7.89
N TYR A 65 -5.68 2.20 8.01
CA TYR A 65 -5.43 1.18 7.00
C TYR A 65 -6.75 0.59 6.53
N TYR A 66 -6.92 0.46 5.20
CA TYR A 66 -8.16 -0.03 4.61
C TYR A 66 -7.93 -1.25 3.72
N SER A 67 -8.85 -2.22 3.81
CA SER A 67 -9.01 -3.31 2.85
C SER A 67 -10.49 -3.46 2.54
N ASP A 68 -10.83 -3.79 1.29
CA ASP A 68 -12.22 -4.04 0.87
C ASP A 68 -13.18 -2.90 1.24
N CYS A 69 -12.74 -1.64 1.08
CA CYS A 69 -13.48 -0.43 1.48
C CYS A 69 -13.87 -0.34 2.97
N ASN A 70 -13.21 -1.10 3.85
CA ASN A 70 -13.42 -1.09 5.30
C ASN A 70 -12.10 -0.82 6.04
N GLU A 71 -12.18 -0.19 7.22
CA GLU A 71 -11.01 -0.09 8.10
C GLU A 71 -10.58 -1.50 8.52
N ALA A 72 -9.28 -1.77 8.46
CA ALA A 72 -8.69 -3.06 8.77
C ALA A 72 -7.48 -2.89 9.70
N SER A 73 -7.11 -3.98 10.37
CA SER A 73 -5.93 -3.99 11.25
C SER A 73 -4.66 -4.29 10.46
N THR A 74 -3.57 -3.61 10.83
CA THR A 74 -2.22 -3.93 10.35
C THR A 74 -1.60 -5.06 11.18
N SER A 75 -0.43 -5.54 10.75
CA SER A 75 0.42 -6.38 11.60
C SER A 75 0.95 -5.61 12.81
N LYS A 76 1.48 -6.33 13.81
CA LYS A 76 2.12 -5.72 15.00
C LYS A 76 3.25 -4.76 14.66
N LEU A 77 4.05 -5.08 13.63
CA LEU A 77 5.11 -4.20 13.15
C LEU A 77 4.53 -3.01 12.39
N GLY A 78 3.49 -3.23 11.59
CA GLY A 78 2.84 -2.16 10.82
C GLY A 78 2.13 -1.11 11.68
N SER A 79 1.78 -1.42 12.93
CA SER A 79 1.22 -0.47 13.90
C SER A 79 2.24 0.04 14.93
N SER A 80 3.52 -0.32 14.81
CA SER A 80 4.56 0.11 15.74
C SER A 80 5.08 1.51 15.39
N SER A 81 4.83 2.48 16.26
CA SER A 81 5.38 3.85 16.12
C SER A 81 6.90 3.87 16.21
N ALA A 82 7.50 2.97 17.00
CA ALA A 82 8.94 2.84 17.12
C ALA A 82 9.58 2.37 15.80
N GLU A 83 8.99 1.38 15.13
CA GLU A 83 9.50 0.90 13.83
C GLU A 83 9.27 1.93 12.73
N ALA A 84 8.13 2.64 12.75
CA ALA A 84 7.87 3.74 11.81
C ALA A 84 8.93 4.85 11.92
N ALA A 85 9.28 5.27 13.14
CA ALA A 85 10.32 6.29 13.36
C ALA A 85 11.71 5.82 12.91
N ARG A 86 12.06 4.55 13.19
CA ARG A 86 13.32 3.95 12.73
C ARG A 86 13.41 3.91 11.20
N LEU A 87 12.33 3.47 10.55
CA LEU A 87 12.26 3.39 9.09
C LEU A 87 12.39 4.78 8.47
N TRP A 88 11.68 5.79 9.00
CA TRP A 88 11.77 7.16 8.51
C TRP A 88 13.19 7.72 8.56
N ALA A 89 13.86 7.63 9.71
CA ALA A 89 15.23 8.13 9.87
C ALA A 89 16.23 7.42 8.94
N ALA A 90 16.09 6.10 8.77
CA ALA A 90 16.90 5.34 7.82
C ALA A 90 16.64 5.78 6.37
N SER A 91 15.38 5.95 5.99
CA SER A 91 15.01 6.44 4.65
C SER A 91 15.56 7.84 4.38
N GLU A 92 15.45 8.78 5.31
CA GLU A 92 16.03 10.12 5.19
C GLU A 92 17.54 10.09 4.97
N THR A 93 18.24 9.20 5.68
CA THR A 93 19.68 9.00 5.51
C THR A 93 20.00 8.48 4.11
N MET A 94 19.27 7.46 3.63
CA MET A 94 19.50 6.85 2.32
C MET A 94 19.27 7.85 1.18
N VAL A 95 18.19 8.63 1.21
CA VAL A 95 17.88 9.58 0.12
C VAL A 95 18.75 10.83 0.13
N SER A 96 19.35 11.17 1.29
CA SER A 96 20.24 12.34 1.40
C SER A 96 21.68 12.02 1.00
N ALA A 97 22.09 10.76 1.04
CA ALA A 97 23.47 10.33 0.79
C ALA A 97 23.88 10.30 -0.69
N ASP A 98 22.92 10.32 -1.63
CA ASP A 98 23.17 10.16 -3.08
C ASP A 98 23.24 11.48 -3.88
N PHE A 99 23.05 12.65 -3.25
CA PHE A 99 23.02 13.93 -3.96
C PHE A 99 24.35 14.70 -3.98
N SER A 100 25.38 14.27 -3.24
CA SER A 100 26.66 14.99 -3.14
C SER A 100 27.78 14.48 -4.06
N ASP A 101 27.56 13.36 -4.76
CA ASP A 101 28.58 12.71 -5.61
C ASP A 101 28.27 12.82 -7.12
N MET A 102 27.32 13.68 -7.51
CA MET A 102 27.06 14.08 -8.91
C MET A 102 27.52 15.53 -9.14
N ASP A 103 28.81 15.79 -9.01
CA ASP A 103 29.52 16.93 -9.61
C ASP A 103 30.88 16.46 -10.16
#